data_AF-A0A350UQE3-F1
#
_entry.id   AF-A0A350UQE3-F1
#
_cell.length_a   1.000
_cell.length_b   1.000
_cell.length_c   1.000
_cell.angle_alpha   90.00
_cell.angle_beta   90.00
_cell.angle_gamma   90.00
#
_symmetry.space_group_name_H-M   'P 1'
#
loop_
_entity.id
_entity.type
_entity.pdbx_description
1 polymer ?
#
loop_
_entity_poly.entity_id
_entity_poly.type
_entity_poly.pdbx_seq_one_letter_code
_entity_poly.pdbx_strand_id
1 'polypeptide(L)'
;MNPRLIALTLVILAFAALTAQALHVAGYWGILLPNFQSWGAAQVFTDLVILAVLACFWMWTDAPRHQLPAWPFILVTLAAGAFGPLFYLLAREWRSRTSGSA
;
A
#
# COMPACT_ATOMS: atom_id res chain seq x y z
N MET A 1 -7.39 4.64 -21.87
CA MET A 1 -7.17 4.60 -20.40
C MET A 1 -5.70 4.92 -20.14
N ASN A 2 -5.35 5.89 -19.28
CA ASN A 2 -3.91 6.16 -19.08
C ASN A 2 -3.23 4.97 -18.38
N PRO A 3 -2.08 4.53 -18.91
CA PRO A 3 -1.42 3.27 -18.57
C PRO A 3 -1.05 3.16 -17.10
N ARG A 4 -0.79 4.28 -16.42
CA ARG A 4 -0.47 4.30 -14.98
C ARG A 4 -1.63 3.81 -14.12
N LEU A 5 -2.86 4.25 -14.40
CA LEU A 5 -4.02 3.74 -13.65
C LEU A 5 -4.26 2.27 -13.94
N ILE A 6 -4.10 1.82 -15.19
CA ILE A 6 -4.26 0.40 -15.52
C ILE A 6 -3.25 -0.43 -14.72
N ALA A 7 -1.97 -0.04 -14.74
CA ALA A 7 -0.93 -0.73 -13.99
C ALA A 7 -1.22 -0.75 -12.48
N LEU A 8 -1.57 0.39 -11.89
CA LEU A 8 -1.91 0.47 -10.46
C LEU A 8 -3.10 -0.42 -10.10
N THR A 9 -4.18 -0.37 -10.88
CA THR A 9 -5.36 -1.20 -10.65
C THR A 9 -5.02 -2.69 -10.77
N LEU A 10 -4.24 -3.09 -11.78
CA LEU A 10 -3.82 -4.49 -11.94
C LEU A 10 -2.95 -4.97 -10.78
N VAL A 11 -2.00 -4.15 -10.32
CA VAL A 11 -1.15 -4.47 -9.16
C VAL A 11 -1.99 -4.61 -7.89
N ILE A 12 -2.94 -3.70 -7.67
CA ILE A 12 -3.85 -3.76 -6.52
C ILE A 12 -4.68 -5.05 -6.57
N LEU A 13 -5.26 -5.40 -7.72
CA LEU A 13 -6.09 -6.60 -7.86
C LEU A 13 -5.27 -7.88 -7.67
N ALA A 14 -4.08 -7.95 -8.25
CA ALA A 14 -3.19 -9.10 -8.10
C ALA A 14 -2.73 -9.27 -6.65
N PHE A 15 -2.33 -8.17 -6.00
CA PHE A 15 -1.92 -8.20 -4.59
C PHE A 15 -3.11 -8.53 -3.67
N ALA A 16 -4.30 -7.98 -3.94
CA ALA A 16 -5.54 -8.33 -3.23
C ALA A 16 -5.86 -9.82 -3.33
N ALA A 17 -5.74 -10.42 -4.52
CA ALA A 17 -5.96 -11.86 -4.70
C ALA A 17 -4.94 -12.68 -3.89
N LEU A 18 -3.67 -12.31 -3.92
CA LEU A 18 -2.63 -12.95 -3.12
C LEU A 18 -2.90 -12.82 -1.61
N THR A 19 -3.24 -11.62 -1.14
CA THR A 19 -3.55 -11.37 0.27
C THR A 19 -4.80 -12.13 0.71
N ALA A 20 -5.85 -12.16 -0.11
CA ALA A 20 -7.07 -12.92 0.19
C ALA A 20 -6.77 -14.42 0.32
N GLN A 21 -5.95 -14.98 -0.58
CA GLN A 21 -5.54 -16.37 -0.51
C GLN A 21 -4.69 -16.66 0.74
N ALA A 22 -3.74 -15.77 1.07
CA ALA A 22 -2.92 -15.90 2.26
C ALA A 22 -3.75 -15.82 3.56
N LEU A 23 -4.73 -14.91 3.61
CA LEU A 23 -5.66 -14.80 4.74
C LEU A 23 -6.57 -16.02 4.85
N HIS A 24 -7.04 -16.57 3.74
CA HIS A 24 -7.87 -17.77 3.74
C HIS A 24 -7.13 -18.99 4.28
N VAL A 25 -5.84 -19.14 3.95
CA VAL A 25 -5.04 -20.31 4.34
C VAL A 25 -4.39 -20.14 5.72
N ALA A 26 -3.78 -19.00 5.99
CA ALA A 26 -2.95 -18.79 7.19
C ALA A 26 -3.63 -17.90 8.24
N GLY A 27 -4.69 -17.18 7.87
CA GLY A 27 -5.23 -16.11 8.71
C GLY A 27 -4.27 -14.93 8.86
N TYR A 28 -4.69 -13.88 9.56
CA TYR A 28 -3.88 -12.66 9.72
C TYR A 28 -2.60 -12.93 10.50
N TRP A 29 -2.68 -13.63 11.64
CA TRP A 29 -1.48 -13.95 12.42
C TRP A 29 -0.59 -15.00 11.78
N GLY A 30 -1.12 -15.94 11.00
CA GLY A 30 -0.29 -16.90 10.28
C GLY A 30 0.57 -16.28 9.19
N ILE A 31 0.25 -15.06 8.74
CA ILE A 31 1.12 -14.31 7.82
C ILE A 31 2.29 -13.67 8.57
N LEU A 32 2.07 -13.19 9.79
CA LEU A 32 3.03 -12.37 10.55
C LEU A 32 3.97 -13.21 11.40
N LEU A 33 3.46 -14.20 12.13
CA LEU A 33 4.20 -14.99 13.11
C LEU A 33 5.42 -15.74 12.52
N PRO A 34 5.35 -16.33 11.30
CA PRO A 34 6.51 -17.01 10.71
C PRO A 34 7.72 -16.10 10.49
N ASN A 35 7.52 -14.79 10.33
CA ASN A 35 8.62 -13.85 10.15
C ASN A 35 9.51 -13.72 11.38
N PHE A 36 9.05 -14.15 12.55
CA PHE A 36 9.84 -14.12 13.79
C PHE A 36 10.52 -15.46 14.10
N GLN A 37 10.36 -16.48 13.25
CA GLN A 37 10.93 -17.81 13.47
C GLN A 37 12.37 -17.96 12.95
N SER A 38 12.86 -17.01 12.17
CA SER A 38 14.26 -17.00 11.71
C SER A 38 14.78 -15.58 11.58
N TRP A 39 16.09 -15.40 11.76
CA TRP A 39 16.73 -14.09 11.61
C TRP A 39 16.62 -13.53 10.18
N GLY A 40 16.65 -14.39 9.16
CA GLY A 40 16.46 -13.97 7.77
C GLY A 40 15.05 -13.42 7.52
N ALA A 41 14.02 -14.14 7.94
CA ALA A 41 12.64 -13.67 7.80
C ALA A 41 12.38 -12.42 8.64
N ALA A 42 12.96 -12.34 9.84
CA ALA A 42 12.82 -11.18 10.72
C ALA A 42 13.47 -9.93 10.12
N GLN A 43 14.63 -10.07 9.48
CA GLN A 43 15.29 -8.98 8.78
C GLN A 43 14.43 -8.48 7.62
N VAL A 44 13.90 -9.37 6.78
CA VAL A 44 13.03 -8.99 5.64
C VAL A 44 11.75 -8.31 6.12
N PHE A 45 11.10 -8.84 7.15
CA PHE A 45 9.91 -8.22 7.73
C PHE A 45 10.22 -6.83 8.31
N THR A 46 11.35 -6.67 8.98
CA THR A 46 11.80 -5.38 9.50
C THR A 46 12.02 -4.38 8.36
N ASP A 47 12.65 -4.79 7.27
CA ASP A 47 12.81 -3.96 6.07
C ASP A 47 11.46 -3.49 5.51
N LEU A 48 10.48 -4.41 5.40
CA LEU A 48 9.12 -4.07 4.98
C LEU A 48 8.43 -3.07 5.91
N VAL A 49 8.59 -3.20 7.23
CA VAL A 49 8.05 -2.24 8.20
C VAL A 49 8.70 -0.87 8.03
N ILE A 50 10.03 -0.81 7.84
CA ILE A 50 10.74 0.45 7.60
C ILE A 50 10.23 1.10 6.30
N LEU A 51 10.09 0.34 5.21
CA LEU A 51 9.55 0.85 3.96
C LEU A 51 8.11 1.36 4.11
N ALA A 52 7.26 0.67 4.87
CA ALA A 52 5.91 1.13 5.16
C ALA A 52 5.90 2.46 5.93
N VAL A 53 6.78 2.60 6.93
CA VAL A 53 6.94 3.86 7.70
C VAL A 53 7.43 4.99 6.80
N LEU A 54 8.45 4.74 5.97
CA LEU A 54 8.94 5.72 4.99
C LEU A 54 7.85 6.12 3.99
N ALA A 55 7.03 5.17 3.53
CA ALA A 55 5.89 5.45 2.67
C ALA A 55 4.83 6.32 3.37
N CYS A 56 4.56 6.10 4.66
CA CYS A 56 3.67 6.97 5.45
C CYS A 56 4.19 8.40 5.52
N PHE A 57 5.49 8.61 5.82
CA PHE A 57 6.10 9.93 5.82
C PHE A 57 6.06 10.59 4.43
N TRP A 58 6.32 9.81 3.39
CA TRP A 58 6.23 10.30 2.01
C TRP A 58 4.81 10.75 1.67
N MET A 59 3.77 9.94 1.95
CA MET A 59 2.38 10.32 1.71
C MET A 59 2.01 11.59 2.48
N TRP A 60 2.47 11.73 3.73
CA TRP A 60 2.19 12.92 4.54
C TRP A 60 2.74 14.20 3.92
N THR A 61 3.93 14.14 3.33
CA THR A 61 4.59 15.30 2.69
C THR A 61 4.10 15.55 1.26
N ASP A 62 3.65 14.52 0.54
CA ASP A 62 3.11 14.60 -0.82
C ASP A 62 1.66 15.09 -0.83
N ALA A 63 0.85 14.69 0.15
CA ALA A 63 -0.59 14.96 0.23
C ALA A 63 -1.01 16.43 0.02
N PRO A 64 -0.36 17.42 0.66
CA PRO A 64 -0.72 18.83 0.48
C PRO A 64 -0.59 19.31 -0.97
N ARG A 65 0.38 18.77 -1.73
CA ARG A 65 0.63 19.13 -3.14
C ARG A 65 -0.51 18.68 -4.07
N HIS A 66 -1.26 17.66 -3.66
CA HIS A 66 -2.33 17.04 -4.43
C HIS A 66 -3.72 17.26 -3.81
N GLN A 67 -3.82 18.13 -2.79
CA GLN A 67 -5.03 18.42 -2.02
C GLN A 67 -5.74 17.17 -1.47
N LEU A 68 -5.00 16.08 -1.28
CA LEU A 68 -5.51 14.75 -0.95
C LEU A 68 -5.12 14.42 0.51
N PRO A 69 -6.07 14.13 1.42
CA PRO A 69 -5.70 13.78 2.80
C PRO A 69 -4.93 12.44 2.83
N ALA A 70 -3.72 12.44 3.41
CA ALA A 70 -2.88 11.23 3.54
C ALA A 70 -3.39 10.25 4.61
N TRP A 71 -4.04 10.74 5.67
CA TRP A 71 -4.34 9.96 6.86
C TRP A 71 -5.15 8.67 6.63
N PRO A 72 -6.14 8.59 5.69
CA PRO A 72 -6.86 7.34 5.47
C PRO A 72 -5.93 6.26 4.91
N PHE A 73 -5.03 6.65 4.01
CA PHE A 73 -4.06 5.76 3.39
C PHE A 73 -2.98 5.31 4.37
N ILE A 74 -2.58 6.18 5.31
CA ILE A 74 -1.69 5.81 6.41
C ILE A 74 -2.33 4.74 7.28
N LEU A 75 -3.60 4.89 7.68
CA LEU A 75 -4.30 3.86 8.48
C LEU A 75 -4.37 2.52 7.74
N VAL A 76 -4.67 2.54 6.43
CA VAL A 76 -4.64 1.32 5.61
C VAL A 76 -3.23 0.74 5.54
N THR A 77 -2.18 1.58 5.50
CA THR A 77 -0.78 1.10 5.50
C THR A 77 -0.43 0.37 6.78
N LEU A 78 -0.88 0.88 7.93
CA LEU A 78 -0.61 0.26 9.23
C LEU A 78 -1.34 -1.08 9.39
N ALA A 79 -2.54 -1.23 8.82
CA ALA A 79 -3.34 -2.45 8.91
C ALA A 79 -3.02 -3.48 7.82
N ALA A 80 -2.64 -3.03 6.63
CA ALA A 80 -2.58 -3.87 5.43
C ALA A 80 -1.30 -3.67 4.60
N GLY A 81 -0.32 -2.91 5.11
CA GLY A 81 0.96 -2.70 4.45
C GLY A 81 0.82 -1.96 3.11
N ALA A 82 1.29 -2.57 2.02
CA ALA A 82 1.41 -1.90 0.72
C ALA A 82 0.09 -1.40 0.11
N PHE A 83 -1.08 -1.82 0.60
CA PHE A 83 -2.37 -1.31 0.12
C PHE A 83 -2.51 0.20 0.28
N GLY A 84 -2.04 0.77 1.38
CA GLY A 84 -2.18 2.20 1.65
C GLY A 84 -1.50 3.08 0.59
N PRO A 85 -0.18 2.90 0.33
CA PRO A 85 0.52 3.66 -0.70
C PRO A 85 -0.03 3.39 -2.12
N LEU A 86 -0.45 2.16 -2.43
CA LEU A 86 -1.05 1.82 -3.72
C LEU A 86 -2.38 2.56 -3.94
N PHE A 87 -3.26 2.58 -2.94
CA PHE A 87 -4.52 3.32 -3.01
C PHE A 87 -4.29 4.83 -3.05
N TYR A 88 -3.29 5.34 -2.32
CA TYR A 88 -2.91 6.76 -2.36
C TYR A 88 -2.49 7.17 -3.77
N LEU A 89 -1.60 6.39 -4.40
CA LEU A 89 -1.15 6.62 -5.78
C LEU A 89 -2.32 6.58 -6.77
N LEU A 90 -3.23 5.61 -6.62
CA LEU A 90 -4.41 5.49 -7.46
C LEU A 90 -5.33 6.71 -7.33
N ALA A 91 -5.63 7.13 -6.10
CA ALA A 91 -6.48 8.29 -5.82
C ALA A 91 -5.86 9.60 -6.34
N ARG A 92 -4.55 9.76 -6.14
CA ARG A 92 -3.77 10.89 -6.64
C ARG A 92 -3.84 11.00 -8.16
N GLU A 93 -3.57 9.90 -8.87
CA GLU A 93 -3.59 9.86 -10.33
C GLU A 93 -5.00 10.08 -10.89
N TRP A 94 -6.04 9.59 -10.20
CA TRP A 94 -7.42 9.82 -10.59
C TRP A 94 -7.80 11.31 -10.49
N ARG A 95 -7.38 11.99 -9.42
CA ARG A 95 -7.61 13.44 -9.23
C ARG A 95 -6.85 14.30 -10.23
N SER A 96 -5.60 13.96 -10.55
CA SER A 96 -4.82 14.68 -11.56
C SER A 96 -5.51 14.69 -12.94
N ARG A 97 -6.31 13.65 -13.26
CA ARG A 97 -7.11 13.64 -14.50
C ARG A 97 -8.28 14.60 -14.46
N THR A 98 -9.02 14.65 -13.36
CA THR A 98 -10.19 15.54 -13.22
C THR A 98 -9.82 17.01 -13.23
N SER A 99 -8.60 17.37 -12.80
CA SER A 99 -8.12 18.75 -12.82
C SER A 99 -7.54 19.18 -14.17
N GLY A 100 -7.19 18.24 -15.06
CA GLY A 100 -6.69 18.53 -16.41
C GLY A 100 -7.78 18.55 -17.50
N SER A 101 -9.05 18.38 -17.13
CA SER A 101 -10.22 18.43 -18.03
C SER A 101 -11.11 19.65 -17.81
N ALA A 102 -10.60 20.68 -17.13
CA ALA A 102 -11.24 21.98 -16.91
C ALA A 102 -10.35 23.08 -17.49
#